data_AF-A0A1F5FUC3-F1
#
_entry.id   AF-A0A1F5FUC3-F1
#
_cell.length_a   1.000
_cell.length_b   1.000
_cell.length_c   1.000
_cell.angle_alpha   90.00
_cell.angle_beta   90.00
_cell.angle_gamma   90.00
#
_symmetry.space_group_name_H-M   'P 1'
#
loop_
_entity.id
_entity.type
_entity.pdbx_description
1 polymer ?
#
loop_
_entity_poly.entity_id
_entity_poly.type
_entity_poly.pdbx_seq_one_letter_code
_entity_poly.pdbx_strand_id
1 'polypeptide(L)'
;MNNKTYKTGLVIGKFYPFHLGHQFLLETAIKQCQRLTVIVCQTDRYQIPVEIRAKWIRNTFPDANVRIFHHDPEMDSDSVNVSEKWAEITVRFLKFIPVAVFSSESYGEPYARYMGSKHVLVDLNRKRVTISGTRIRNDLKNNWNYLTPESKAYFAKRIVIVGAESTGTTTLTQDLARQYKTAWVPEYGRAYYEGKMTSPTLNNWQTSEFVHIASIQNQIENSLSKHANKVVFCDTNAFATEIWHERYVGFMSNAVKKVSQKALVDLYIVTDTDIPFVQDGTRDGQHQRQHMHNRFIEELNKRKLPYIVVSGPRKNRLKQAMSLIDPLLSSWKV
;
A
#
# COMPACT_ATOMS: atom_id res chain seq x y z
N MET A 1 11.65 -33.31 -10.76
CA MET A 1 12.14 -32.12 -11.48
C MET A 1 10.97 -31.52 -12.25
N ASN A 2 10.57 -30.29 -11.95
CA ASN A 2 9.38 -29.68 -12.56
C ASN A 2 9.64 -29.41 -14.05
N ASN A 3 9.10 -30.24 -14.94
CA ASN A 3 9.34 -30.14 -16.37
C ASN A 3 8.50 -28.98 -16.96
N LYS A 4 9.01 -27.75 -16.84
CA LYS A 4 8.39 -26.55 -17.41
C LYS A 4 8.36 -26.65 -18.94
N THR A 5 7.23 -26.28 -19.55
CA THR A 5 7.01 -26.35 -21.00
C THR A 5 7.97 -25.49 -21.81
N TYR A 6 8.34 -24.31 -21.31
CA TYR A 6 9.16 -23.34 -22.03
C TYR A 6 10.40 -22.95 -21.23
N LYS A 7 11.56 -22.88 -21.91
CA LYS A 7 12.82 -22.45 -21.30
C LYS A 7 12.78 -20.97 -20.88
N THR A 8 12.31 -20.09 -21.77
CA THR A 8 12.15 -18.65 -21.51
C THR A 8 10.76 -18.19 -21.93
N GLY A 9 10.12 -17.37 -21.09
CA GLY A 9 8.85 -16.73 -21.37
C GLY A 9 8.96 -15.20 -21.31
N LEU A 10 8.06 -14.54 -22.02
CA LEU A 10 7.88 -13.09 -22.00
C LEU A 10 6.41 -12.73 -21.72
N VAL A 11 6.21 -11.76 -20.83
CA VAL A 11 4.98 -10.96 -20.72
C VAL A 11 5.37 -9.49 -20.83
N ILE A 12 4.68 -8.73 -21.66
CA ILE A 12 4.86 -7.28 -21.80
C ILE A 12 3.55 -6.58 -21.45
N GLY A 13 3.62 -5.44 -20.77
CA GLY A 13 2.41 -4.70 -20.45
C GLY A 13 2.64 -3.38 -19.74
N LYS A 14 1.53 -2.63 -19.67
CA LYS A 14 1.45 -1.36 -18.94
C LYS A 14 1.25 -1.59 -17.44
N PHE A 15 0.55 -2.63 -17.01
CA PHE A 15 0.27 -2.88 -15.58
C PHE A 15 -0.23 -1.62 -14.83
N TYR A 16 -1.12 -0.86 -15.48
CA TYR A 16 -1.53 0.48 -15.09
C TYR A 16 -3.05 0.54 -14.75
N PRO A 17 -3.46 0.21 -13.50
CA PRO A 17 -2.66 -0.40 -12.44
C PRO A 17 -2.54 -1.92 -12.58
N PHE A 18 -1.76 -2.55 -11.69
CA PHE A 18 -1.63 -4.00 -11.61
C PHE A 18 -2.88 -4.59 -10.94
N HIS A 19 -3.45 -5.64 -11.55
CA HIS A 19 -4.77 -6.16 -11.19
C HIS A 19 -4.84 -7.68 -11.36
N LEU A 20 -5.87 -8.32 -10.83
CA LEU A 20 -6.02 -9.77 -10.80
C LEU A 20 -5.99 -10.42 -12.19
N GLY A 21 -6.47 -9.73 -13.24
CA GLY A 21 -6.30 -10.20 -14.63
C GLY A 21 -4.83 -10.32 -15.06
N HIS A 22 -4.00 -9.31 -14.77
CA HIS A 22 -2.55 -9.37 -14.99
C HIS A 22 -1.89 -10.43 -14.11
N GLN A 23 -2.32 -10.56 -12.85
CA GLN A 23 -1.81 -11.59 -11.95
C GLN A 23 -2.08 -13.00 -12.52
N PHE A 24 -3.30 -13.25 -13.00
CA PHE A 24 -3.68 -14.52 -13.64
C PHE A 24 -2.83 -14.81 -14.90
N LEU A 25 -2.57 -13.80 -15.74
CA LEU A 25 -1.67 -13.90 -16.88
C LEU A 25 -0.24 -14.31 -16.45
N LEU A 26 0.31 -13.61 -15.44
CA LEU A 26 1.67 -13.87 -14.94
C LEU A 26 1.78 -15.23 -14.25
N GLU A 27 0.80 -15.65 -13.44
CA GLU A 27 0.75 -16.99 -12.83
C GLU A 27 0.73 -18.09 -13.90
N THR A 28 -0.01 -17.87 -14.98
CA THR A 28 -0.08 -18.82 -16.10
C THR A 28 1.28 -18.96 -16.79
N ALA A 29 1.99 -17.85 -17.00
CA ALA A 29 3.32 -17.85 -17.59
C ALA A 29 4.37 -18.49 -16.65
N ILE A 30 4.38 -18.13 -15.36
CA ILE A 30 5.30 -18.70 -14.35
C ILE A 30 5.14 -20.22 -14.25
N LYS A 31 3.91 -20.74 -14.32
CA LYS A 31 3.66 -22.19 -14.27
C LYS A 31 4.31 -22.92 -15.44
N GLN A 32 4.42 -22.29 -16.60
CA GLN A 32 4.89 -22.91 -17.85
C GLN A 32 6.35 -22.59 -18.20
N CYS A 33 6.97 -21.58 -17.58
CA CYS A 33 8.33 -21.15 -17.91
C CYS A 33 9.36 -21.51 -16.84
N GLN A 34 10.58 -21.87 -17.25
CA GLN A 34 11.73 -21.97 -16.33
C GLN A 34 12.20 -20.58 -15.90
N ARG A 35 12.22 -19.63 -16.83
CA ARG A 35 12.54 -18.22 -16.57
C ARG A 35 11.52 -17.32 -17.26
N LEU A 36 10.82 -16.49 -16.49
CA LEU A 36 9.89 -15.49 -17.02
C LEU A 36 10.53 -14.11 -16.96
N THR A 37 10.53 -13.39 -18.08
CA THR A 37 10.82 -11.95 -18.12
C THR A 37 9.51 -11.18 -18.24
N VAL A 38 9.35 -10.15 -17.42
CA VAL A 38 8.19 -9.25 -17.47
C VAL A 38 8.68 -7.86 -17.83
N ILE A 39 8.24 -7.32 -18.96
CA ILE A 39 8.56 -5.94 -19.38
C ILE A 39 7.42 -5.03 -18.93
N VAL A 40 7.76 -4.04 -18.10
CA VAL A 40 6.86 -2.98 -17.64
C VAL A 40 7.13 -1.72 -18.46
N CYS A 41 6.19 -1.38 -19.33
CA CYS A 41 6.34 -0.22 -20.23
C CYS A 41 6.01 1.11 -19.51
N GLN A 42 6.73 2.18 -19.85
CA GLN A 42 6.50 3.56 -19.40
C GLN A 42 6.51 4.53 -20.58
N THR A 43 5.61 5.49 -20.54
CA THR A 43 5.62 6.73 -21.34
C THR A 43 5.18 7.89 -20.44
N ASP A 44 5.34 9.12 -20.89
CA ASP A 44 4.93 10.31 -20.14
C ASP A 44 3.39 10.42 -19.94
N ARG A 45 2.61 9.53 -20.58
CA ARG A 45 1.15 9.44 -20.38
C ARG A 45 0.75 8.77 -19.06
N TYR A 46 1.66 8.04 -18.40
CA TYR A 46 1.34 7.26 -17.20
C TYR A 46 1.77 7.99 -15.93
N GLN A 47 0.81 8.29 -15.06
CA GLN A 47 1.03 9.05 -13.83
C GLN A 47 1.61 8.21 -12.70
N ILE A 48 1.15 6.96 -12.55
CA ILE A 48 1.74 5.98 -11.62
C ILE A 48 3.16 5.62 -12.11
N PRO A 49 4.22 5.94 -11.33
CA PRO A 49 5.60 5.72 -11.74
C PRO A 49 5.89 4.25 -12.05
N VAL A 50 6.74 4.02 -13.04
CA VAL A 50 7.07 2.66 -13.49
C VAL A 50 7.78 1.84 -12.43
N GLU A 51 8.56 2.48 -11.56
CA GLU A 51 9.24 1.85 -10.44
C GLU A 51 8.24 1.26 -9.44
N ILE A 52 7.12 1.95 -9.21
CA ILE A 52 6.03 1.48 -8.35
C ILE A 52 5.34 0.29 -8.99
N ARG A 53 4.99 0.38 -10.29
CA ARG A 53 4.36 -0.72 -11.03
C ARG A 53 5.23 -1.95 -11.11
N ALA A 54 6.52 -1.78 -11.39
CA ALA A 54 7.49 -2.86 -11.39
C ALA A 54 7.67 -3.47 -9.99
N LYS A 55 7.69 -2.65 -8.94
CA LYS A 55 7.77 -3.11 -7.55
C LYS A 55 6.57 -3.98 -7.17
N TRP A 56 5.35 -3.63 -7.59
CA TRP A 56 4.18 -4.48 -7.36
C TRP A 56 4.36 -5.89 -7.93
N ILE A 57 4.90 -5.99 -9.15
CA ILE A 57 5.15 -7.28 -9.79
C ILE A 57 6.28 -8.03 -9.08
N ARG A 58 7.41 -7.37 -8.75
CA ARG A 58 8.53 -8.00 -8.04
C ARG A 58 8.13 -8.53 -6.66
N ASN A 59 7.30 -7.78 -5.94
CA ASN A 59 6.79 -8.22 -4.64
C ASN A 59 5.85 -9.42 -4.77
N THR A 60 5.05 -9.48 -5.84
CA THR A 60 4.09 -10.57 -6.08
C THR A 60 4.78 -11.82 -6.64
N PHE A 61 5.82 -11.63 -7.47
CA PHE A 61 6.53 -12.69 -8.19
C PHE A 61 8.05 -12.47 -8.09
N PRO A 62 8.68 -12.82 -6.95
CA PRO A 62 10.09 -12.53 -6.71
C PRO A 62 11.05 -13.23 -7.69
N ASP A 63 10.64 -14.38 -8.25
CA ASP A 63 11.44 -15.14 -9.22
C ASP A 63 11.34 -14.60 -10.66
N ALA A 64 10.43 -13.66 -10.93
CA ALA A 64 10.27 -13.07 -12.25
C ALA A 64 11.34 -12.01 -12.52
N ASN A 65 11.94 -12.05 -13.71
CA ASN A 65 12.88 -11.02 -14.16
C ASN A 65 12.10 -9.78 -14.66
N VAL A 66 11.83 -8.84 -13.76
CA VAL A 66 11.06 -7.62 -14.09
C VAL A 66 11.98 -6.51 -14.61
N ARG A 67 11.79 -6.16 -15.89
CA ARG A 67 12.54 -5.12 -16.61
C ARG A 67 11.64 -3.92 -16.94
N ILE A 68 12.19 -2.73 -16.80
CA ILE A 68 11.49 -1.47 -17.11
C ILE A 68 11.90 -1.04 -18.52
N PHE A 69 10.93 -0.63 -19.33
CA PHE A 69 11.17 -0.15 -20.69
C PHE A 69 10.44 1.17 -20.92
N HIS A 70 11.20 2.22 -21.25
CA HIS A 70 10.65 3.52 -21.62
C HIS A 70 10.53 3.60 -23.15
N HIS A 71 9.39 4.08 -23.63
CA HIS A 71 9.15 4.23 -25.06
C HIS A 71 8.44 5.54 -25.39
N ASP A 72 8.46 5.87 -26.67
CA ASP A 72 7.75 7.03 -27.21
C ASP A 72 6.22 6.87 -27.00
N PRO A 73 5.51 7.89 -26.50
CA PRO A 73 4.05 7.90 -26.44
C PRO A 73 3.35 7.59 -27.77
N GLU A 74 3.92 7.91 -28.93
CA GLU A 74 3.36 7.59 -30.25
C GLU A 74 3.33 6.08 -30.52
N MET A 75 4.22 5.32 -29.90
CA MET A 75 4.27 3.85 -29.98
C MET A 75 3.29 3.17 -29.02
N ASP A 76 2.59 3.93 -28.16
CA ASP A 76 1.64 3.40 -27.19
C ASP A 76 0.32 3.00 -27.85
N SER A 77 0.29 1.81 -28.46
CA SER A 77 -0.85 1.29 -29.20
C SER A 77 -1.02 -0.21 -29.02
N ASP A 78 -2.27 -0.64 -28.85
CA ASP A 78 -2.66 -2.05 -28.85
C ASP A 78 -2.97 -2.56 -30.28
N SER A 79 -2.72 -1.74 -31.31
CA SER A 79 -2.94 -2.11 -32.71
C SER A 79 -1.96 -3.17 -33.20
N VAL A 80 -2.46 -4.12 -34.00
CA VAL A 80 -1.62 -5.14 -34.63
C VAL A 80 -0.55 -4.54 -35.56
N ASN A 81 -0.78 -3.34 -36.11
CA ASN A 81 0.11 -2.69 -37.09
C ASN A 81 1.48 -2.32 -36.52
N VAL A 82 1.60 -2.16 -35.20
CA VAL A 82 2.88 -1.85 -34.55
C VAL A 82 3.61 -3.09 -34.04
N SER A 83 3.06 -4.29 -34.24
CA SER A 83 3.58 -5.54 -33.65
C SER A 83 4.98 -5.89 -34.13
N GLU A 84 5.28 -5.69 -35.42
CA GLU A 84 6.61 -5.96 -36.00
C GLU A 84 7.69 -5.07 -35.37
N LYS A 85 7.44 -3.75 -35.36
CA LYS A 85 8.34 -2.78 -34.74
C LYS A 85 8.53 -3.06 -33.24
N TRP A 86 7.47 -3.41 -32.53
CA TRP A 86 7.56 -3.81 -31.12
C TRP A 86 8.35 -5.10 -30.91
N ALA A 87 8.21 -6.09 -31.78
CA ALA A 87 8.97 -7.33 -31.75
C ALA A 87 10.47 -7.06 -31.89
N GLU A 88 10.86 -6.26 -32.88
CA GLU A 88 12.26 -5.86 -33.08
C GLU A 88 12.83 -5.12 -31.88
N ILE A 89 12.11 -4.12 -31.38
CA ILE A 89 12.51 -3.34 -30.19
C ILE A 89 12.68 -4.27 -28.98
N THR A 90 11.76 -5.21 -28.80
CA THR A 90 11.79 -6.16 -27.70
C THR A 90 13.02 -7.05 -27.77
N VAL A 91 13.32 -7.66 -28.92
CA VAL A 91 14.50 -8.53 -29.07
C VAL A 91 15.79 -7.73 -28.87
N ARG A 92 15.86 -6.50 -29.42
CA ARG A 92 17.01 -5.60 -29.20
C ARG A 92 17.19 -5.22 -27.73
N PHE A 93 16.10 -5.00 -26.99
CA PHE A 93 16.13 -4.70 -25.56
C PHE A 93 16.49 -5.92 -24.72
N LEU A 94 15.93 -7.08 -25.05
CA LEU A 94 16.15 -8.33 -24.33
C LEU A 94 17.54 -8.92 -24.56
N LYS A 95 18.11 -8.72 -25.76
CA LYS A 95 19.34 -9.39 -26.26
C LYS A 95 19.20 -10.91 -26.43
N PHE A 96 17.97 -11.40 -26.47
CA PHE A 96 17.62 -12.78 -26.80
C PHE A 96 16.17 -12.84 -27.30
N ILE A 97 15.82 -13.95 -27.95
CA ILE A 97 14.44 -14.23 -28.38
C ILE A 97 13.78 -15.13 -27.32
N PRO A 98 12.66 -14.74 -26.69
CA PRO A 98 11.93 -15.61 -25.77
C PRO A 98 11.30 -16.78 -26.53
N VAL A 99 11.26 -17.97 -25.92
CA VAL A 99 10.64 -19.15 -26.57
C VAL A 99 9.11 -18.98 -26.64
N ALA A 100 8.51 -18.43 -25.59
CA ALA A 100 7.06 -18.19 -25.54
C ALA A 100 6.72 -16.76 -25.13
N VAL A 101 5.66 -16.20 -25.71
CA VAL A 101 5.08 -14.90 -25.35
C VAL A 101 3.66 -15.15 -24.88
N PHE A 102 3.33 -14.61 -23.71
CA PHE A 102 2.00 -14.74 -23.11
C PHE A 102 1.31 -13.39 -23.14
N SER A 103 0.08 -13.35 -23.65
CA SER A 103 -0.74 -12.14 -23.62
C SER A 103 -2.23 -12.48 -23.53
N SER A 104 -3.03 -11.46 -23.19
CA SER A 104 -4.49 -11.50 -23.22
C SER A 104 -5.06 -10.59 -24.31
N GLU A 105 -4.24 -10.24 -25.32
CA GLU A 105 -4.56 -9.19 -26.29
C GLU A 105 -4.40 -9.71 -27.72
N SER A 106 -5.17 -9.15 -28.66
CA SER A 106 -5.19 -9.60 -30.07
C SER A 106 -3.86 -9.38 -30.80
N TYR A 107 -3.05 -8.41 -30.36
CA TYR A 107 -1.71 -8.19 -30.90
C TYR A 107 -0.71 -9.30 -30.51
N GLY A 108 -1.02 -10.16 -29.53
CA GLY A 108 -0.08 -11.15 -29.01
C GLY A 108 0.43 -12.13 -30.06
N GLU A 109 -0.46 -12.59 -30.94
CA GLU A 109 -0.12 -13.53 -32.01
C GLU A 109 0.85 -12.92 -33.04
N PRO A 110 0.54 -11.78 -33.71
CA PRO A 110 1.49 -11.17 -34.63
C PRO A 110 2.79 -10.77 -33.94
N TYR A 111 2.73 -10.21 -32.73
CA TYR A 111 3.93 -9.81 -31.97
C TYR A 111 4.88 -10.99 -31.69
N ALA A 112 4.34 -12.14 -31.25
CA ALA A 112 5.15 -13.34 -31.03
C ALA A 112 5.73 -13.88 -32.35
N ARG A 113 4.92 -13.91 -33.41
CA ARG A 113 5.32 -14.39 -34.74
C ARG A 113 6.50 -13.60 -35.30
N TYR A 114 6.48 -12.27 -35.20
CA TYR A 114 7.60 -11.42 -35.67
C TYR A 114 8.90 -11.64 -34.88
N MET A 115 8.84 -12.12 -33.63
CA MET A 115 10.03 -12.52 -32.87
C MET A 115 10.50 -13.96 -33.19
N GLY A 116 9.69 -14.78 -33.88
CA GLY A 116 9.91 -16.22 -33.98
C GLY A 116 9.56 -16.99 -32.70
N SER A 117 8.76 -16.39 -31.82
CA SER A 117 8.32 -16.98 -30.55
C SER A 117 6.97 -17.69 -30.69
N LYS A 118 6.69 -18.67 -29.84
CA LYS A 118 5.35 -19.25 -29.71
C LYS A 118 4.44 -18.31 -28.91
N HIS A 119 3.27 -17.96 -29.45
CA HIS A 119 2.26 -17.26 -28.67
C HIS A 119 1.47 -18.23 -27.78
N VAL A 120 1.20 -17.80 -26.54
CA VAL A 120 0.29 -18.47 -25.62
C VAL A 120 -0.78 -17.47 -25.22
N LEU A 121 -1.94 -17.57 -25.87
CA LEU A 121 -3.09 -16.72 -25.57
C LEU A 121 -3.71 -17.10 -24.22
N VAL A 122 -3.89 -16.12 -23.34
CA VAL A 122 -4.45 -16.31 -22.00
C VAL A 122 -5.69 -15.44 -21.84
N ASP A 123 -6.86 -16.07 -21.80
CA ASP A 123 -8.15 -15.42 -21.44
C ASP A 123 -8.47 -14.11 -22.19
N LEU A 124 -8.35 -14.11 -23.53
CA LEU A 124 -8.65 -12.95 -24.40
C LEU A 124 -10.01 -12.31 -24.09
N ASN A 125 -11.03 -13.14 -23.89
CA ASN A 125 -12.41 -12.71 -23.63
C ASN A 125 -12.67 -12.36 -22.15
N ARG A 126 -11.65 -12.41 -21.28
CA ARG A 126 -11.73 -12.07 -19.85
C ARG A 126 -12.85 -12.83 -19.12
N LYS A 127 -13.03 -14.11 -19.48
CA LYS A 127 -14.05 -15.00 -18.90
C LYS A 127 -13.66 -15.49 -17.51
N ARG A 128 -12.35 -15.62 -17.24
CA ARG A 128 -11.86 -16.06 -15.92
C ARG A 128 -11.74 -14.88 -14.95
N VAL A 129 -11.19 -13.76 -15.42
CA VAL A 129 -11.11 -12.52 -14.62
C VAL A 129 -11.62 -11.34 -15.44
N THR A 130 -12.87 -10.94 -15.18
CA THR A 130 -13.61 -9.96 -16.00
C THR A 130 -13.23 -8.51 -15.70
N ILE A 131 -11.97 -8.14 -15.93
CA ILE A 131 -11.45 -6.80 -15.66
C ILE A 131 -10.40 -6.36 -16.70
N SER A 132 -10.25 -5.05 -16.88
CA SER A 132 -9.16 -4.42 -17.62
C SER A 132 -8.61 -3.23 -16.84
N GLY A 133 -7.38 -2.81 -17.16
CA GLY A 133 -6.80 -1.60 -16.60
C GLY A 133 -7.68 -0.38 -16.83
N THR A 134 -8.24 -0.23 -18.04
CA THR A 134 -9.16 0.88 -18.38
C THR A 134 -10.41 0.89 -17.50
N ARG A 135 -11.02 -0.27 -17.26
CA ARG A 135 -12.21 -0.36 -16.39
C ARG A 135 -11.90 0.04 -14.95
N ILE A 136 -10.72 -0.33 -14.43
CA ILE A 136 -10.28 0.10 -13.09
C ILE A 136 -10.06 1.61 -13.04
N ARG A 137 -9.41 2.20 -14.05
CA ARG A 137 -9.14 3.65 -14.07
C ARG A 137 -10.41 4.49 -14.16
N ASN A 138 -11.41 4.02 -14.90
CA ASN A 138 -12.69 4.71 -15.04
C ASN A 138 -13.57 4.59 -13.79
N ASP A 139 -13.41 3.52 -12.99
CA ASP A 139 -14.20 3.29 -11.78
C ASP A 139 -13.45 2.43 -10.76
N LEU A 140 -12.50 3.04 -10.06
CA LEU A 140 -11.70 2.36 -9.05
C LEU A 140 -12.56 1.82 -7.91
N LYS A 141 -13.59 2.57 -7.52
CA LYS A 141 -14.43 2.27 -6.35
C LYS A 141 -15.20 0.97 -6.52
N ASN A 142 -15.80 0.74 -7.68
CA ASN A 142 -16.59 -0.49 -7.92
C ASN A 142 -15.71 -1.65 -8.39
N ASN A 143 -14.50 -1.38 -8.89
CA ASN A 143 -13.57 -2.42 -9.32
C ASN A 143 -12.46 -2.72 -8.29
N TRP A 144 -12.58 -2.21 -7.06
CA TRP A 144 -11.58 -2.37 -5.99
C TRP A 144 -11.14 -3.81 -5.75
N ASN A 145 -12.09 -4.75 -5.80
CA ASN A 145 -11.85 -6.16 -5.53
C ASN A 145 -11.00 -6.84 -6.62
N TYR A 146 -10.81 -6.21 -7.78
CA TYR A 146 -9.94 -6.70 -8.84
C TYR A 146 -8.50 -6.19 -8.74
N LEU A 147 -8.17 -5.30 -7.80
CA LEU A 147 -6.79 -4.92 -7.55
C LEU A 147 -6.02 -6.04 -6.87
N THR A 148 -4.74 -6.17 -7.20
CA THR A 148 -3.83 -7.01 -6.43
C THR A 148 -3.55 -6.39 -5.04
N PRO A 149 -3.09 -7.18 -4.05
CA PRO A 149 -2.78 -6.64 -2.73
C PRO A 149 -1.78 -5.46 -2.78
N GLU A 150 -0.77 -5.54 -3.64
CA GLU A 150 0.23 -4.47 -3.83
C GLU A 150 -0.39 -3.17 -4.36
N SER A 151 -1.30 -3.26 -5.33
CA SER A 151 -2.00 -2.07 -5.84
C SER A 151 -3.05 -1.54 -4.87
N LYS A 152 -3.74 -2.41 -4.10
CA LYS A 152 -4.63 -1.97 -3.01
C LYS A 152 -3.88 -1.11 -2.01
N ALA A 153 -2.70 -1.53 -1.58
CA ALA A 153 -1.88 -0.78 -0.63
C ALA A 153 -1.48 0.61 -1.13
N TYR A 154 -1.34 0.80 -2.44
CA TYR A 154 -1.02 2.10 -3.04
C TYR A 154 -2.23 3.05 -3.06
N PHE A 155 -3.42 2.54 -3.41
CA PHE A 155 -4.62 3.38 -3.51
C PHE A 155 -5.37 3.56 -2.19
N ALA A 156 -5.15 2.68 -1.21
CA ALA A 156 -5.88 2.72 0.06
C ALA A 156 -5.54 4.00 0.81
N LYS A 157 -6.57 4.73 1.23
CA LYS A 157 -6.40 5.89 2.11
C LYS A 157 -5.94 5.44 3.48
N ARG A 158 -4.99 6.15 4.08
CA ARG A 158 -4.50 5.86 5.42
C ARG A 158 -4.92 6.95 6.39
N ILE A 159 -5.77 6.56 7.33
CA ILE A 159 -6.34 7.44 8.35
C ILE A 159 -5.74 7.02 9.69
N VAL A 160 -5.01 7.91 10.33
CA VAL A 160 -4.33 7.63 11.59
C VAL A 160 -5.11 8.28 12.72
N ILE A 161 -5.48 7.50 13.73
CA ILE A 161 -6.14 8.00 14.92
C ILE A 161 -5.05 8.18 15.98
N VAL A 162 -4.95 9.38 16.55
CA VAL A 162 -4.01 9.72 17.63
C VAL A 162 -4.75 10.31 18.81
N GLY A 163 -4.12 10.29 19.97
CA GLY A 163 -4.69 10.81 21.20
C GLY A 163 -3.79 10.56 22.39
N ALA A 164 -4.09 11.23 23.48
CA ALA A 164 -3.45 10.93 24.76
C ALA A 164 -3.92 9.56 25.29
N GLU A 165 -3.33 9.11 26.40
CA GLU A 165 -3.79 7.89 27.05
C GLU A 165 -5.28 7.97 27.43
N SER A 166 -5.99 6.85 27.24
CA SER A 166 -7.40 6.73 27.62
C SER A 166 -8.34 7.76 26.98
N THR A 167 -8.05 8.20 25.76
CA THR A 167 -8.96 9.08 24.98
C THR A 167 -9.78 8.32 23.94
N GLY A 168 -9.83 6.99 23.98
CA GLY A 168 -10.71 6.19 23.10
C GLY A 168 -10.20 6.01 21.66
N THR A 169 -8.90 6.24 21.41
CA THR A 169 -8.20 6.02 20.13
C THR A 169 -8.47 4.62 19.56
N THR A 170 -8.12 3.57 20.30
CA THR A 170 -8.35 2.17 19.89
C THR A 170 -9.80 1.86 19.58
N THR A 171 -10.72 2.33 20.45
CA THR A 171 -12.16 2.10 20.27
C THR A 171 -12.68 2.75 19.00
N LEU A 172 -12.29 4.00 18.73
CA LEU A 172 -12.69 4.71 17.52
C LEU A 172 -12.10 4.05 16.27
N THR A 173 -10.82 3.65 16.30
CA THR A 173 -10.15 2.93 15.21
C THR A 173 -10.91 1.66 14.83
N GLN A 174 -11.28 0.84 15.83
CA GLN A 174 -12.03 -0.39 15.62
C GLN A 174 -13.45 -0.14 15.09
N ASP A 175 -14.13 0.90 15.59
CA ASP A 175 -15.47 1.25 15.12
C ASP A 175 -15.48 1.71 13.67
N LEU A 176 -14.51 2.54 13.30
CA LEU A 176 -14.30 2.94 11.90
C LEU A 176 -14.02 1.71 11.03
N ALA A 177 -13.10 0.84 11.44
CA ALA A 177 -12.79 -0.37 10.68
C ALA A 177 -14.02 -1.27 10.46
N ARG A 178 -14.86 -1.43 11.49
CA ARG A 178 -16.12 -2.16 11.40
C ARG A 178 -17.12 -1.48 10.46
N GLN A 179 -17.27 -0.16 10.56
CA GLN A 179 -18.19 0.63 9.74
C GLN A 179 -17.83 0.56 8.25
N TYR A 180 -16.55 0.69 7.91
CA TYR A 180 -16.04 0.66 6.54
C TYR A 180 -15.72 -0.76 6.03
N LYS A 181 -15.91 -1.80 6.89
CA LYS A 181 -15.62 -3.20 6.59
C LYS A 181 -14.20 -3.38 6.04
N THR A 182 -13.23 -2.91 6.81
CA THR A 182 -11.83 -2.87 6.40
C THR A 182 -10.91 -3.31 7.55
N ALA A 183 -9.61 -3.45 7.24
CA ALA A 183 -8.57 -3.73 8.21
C ALA A 183 -8.25 -2.50 9.07
N TRP A 184 -7.82 -2.75 10.30
CA TRP A 184 -7.18 -1.75 11.16
C TRP A 184 -5.86 -2.25 11.72
N VAL A 185 -4.99 -1.30 12.05
CA VAL A 185 -3.65 -1.55 12.57
C VAL A 185 -3.66 -1.27 14.07
N PRO A 186 -3.37 -2.26 14.93
CA PRO A 186 -3.23 -2.02 16.36
C PRO A 186 -1.97 -1.22 16.69
N GLU A 187 -1.98 -0.56 17.84
CA GLU A 187 -0.82 0.13 18.38
C GLU A 187 0.27 -0.88 18.78
N TYR A 188 1.38 -0.92 18.04
CA TYR A 188 2.50 -1.81 18.36
C TYR A 188 3.23 -1.40 19.64
N GLY A 189 3.27 -0.10 19.96
CA GLY A 189 3.90 0.40 21.19
C GLY A 189 3.33 -0.25 22.45
N ARG A 190 2.01 -0.50 22.47
CA ARG A 190 1.31 -1.21 23.54
C ARG A 190 1.80 -2.64 23.70
N ALA A 191 1.82 -3.40 22.60
CA ALA A 191 2.28 -4.79 22.59
C ALA A 191 3.77 -4.90 22.98
N TYR A 192 4.60 -3.95 22.51
CA TYR A 192 6.02 -3.89 22.88
C TYR A 192 6.19 -3.65 24.38
N TYR A 193 5.47 -2.68 24.95
CA TYR A 193 5.53 -2.37 26.38
C TYR A 193 5.10 -3.56 27.25
N GLU A 194 4.02 -4.24 26.89
CA GLU A 194 3.55 -5.44 27.61
C GLU A 194 4.61 -6.55 27.64
N GLY A 195 5.26 -6.81 26.50
CA GLY A 195 6.38 -7.74 26.43
C GLY A 195 7.60 -7.26 27.22
N LYS A 196 7.87 -5.96 27.26
CA LYS A 196 8.97 -5.38 28.06
C LYS A 196 8.75 -5.58 29.56
N MET A 197 7.51 -5.42 30.04
CA MET A 197 7.16 -5.56 31.46
C MET A 197 7.33 -6.97 32.03
N THR A 198 7.50 -7.99 31.19
CA THR A 198 7.88 -9.33 31.68
C THR A 198 9.38 -9.44 32.00
N SER A 199 10.19 -8.43 31.67
CA SER A 199 11.62 -8.42 31.96
C SER A 199 11.94 -7.62 33.23
N PRO A 200 12.54 -8.23 34.26
CA PRO A 200 12.82 -7.57 35.54
C PRO A 200 13.93 -6.51 35.48
N THR A 201 14.60 -6.34 34.33
CA THR A 201 15.79 -5.47 34.19
C THR A 201 15.57 -4.26 33.28
N LEU A 202 14.37 -4.08 32.71
CA LEU A 202 14.10 -3.06 31.70
C LEU A 202 13.09 -2.02 32.18
N ASN A 203 13.49 -1.15 33.10
CA ASN A 203 12.59 -0.11 33.63
C ASN A 203 12.62 1.20 32.84
N ASN A 204 13.73 1.53 32.17
CA ASN A 204 13.88 2.81 31.48
C ASN A 204 13.67 2.68 29.97
N TRP A 205 13.05 3.71 29.39
CA TRP A 205 12.83 3.86 27.96
C TRP A 205 14.09 4.34 27.24
N GLN A 206 14.48 3.67 26.15
CA GLN A 206 15.62 4.05 25.33
C GLN A 206 15.18 4.47 23.93
N THR A 207 15.88 5.45 23.34
CA THR A 207 15.59 5.96 21.99
C THR A 207 15.59 4.86 20.91
N SER A 208 16.45 3.85 21.02
CA SER A 208 16.50 2.70 20.09
C SER A 208 15.19 1.91 20.06
N GLU A 209 14.50 1.81 21.20
CA GLU A 209 13.20 1.13 21.31
C GLU A 209 12.13 1.89 20.53
N PHE A 210 12.10 3.22 20.58
CA PHE A 210 11.16 4.02 19.80
C PHE A 210 11.44 3.95 18.29
N VAL A 211 12.72 3.87 17.89
CA VAL A 211 13.08 3.63 16.48
C VAL A 211 12.54 2.28 16.02
N HIS A 212 12.69 1.24 16.85
CA HIS A 212 12.13 -0.09 16.59
C HIS A 212 10.60 -0.06 16.51
N ILE A 213 9.93 0.50 17.52
CA ILE A 213 8.46 0.62 17.59
C ILE A 213 7.91 1.34 16.35
N ALA A 214 8.46 2.51 16.02
CA ALA A 214 8.06 3.27 14.84
C ALA A 214 8.28 2.50 13.53
N SER A 215 9.38 1.74 13.44
CA SER A 215 9.71 0.98 12.24
C SER A 215 8.76 -0.20 12.05
N ILE A 216 8.47 -0.95 13.12
CA ILE A 216 7.52 -2.07 13.08
C ILE A 216 6.11 -1.57 12.83
N GLN A 217 5.68 -0.48 13.48
CA GLN A 217 4.39 0.14 13.23
C GLN A 217 4.21 0.45 11.73
N ASN A 218 5.16 1.14 11.11
CA ASN A 218 5.13 1.40 9.66
C ASN A 218 5.08 0.13 8.81
N GLN A 219 5.75 -0.96 9.22
CA GLN A 219 5.69 -2.23 8.49
C GLN A 219 4.30 -2.87 8.57
N ILE A 220 3.69 -2.89 9.76
CA ILE A 220 2.34 -3.43 9.95
C ILE A 220 1.32 -2.58 9.17
N GLU A 221 1.42 -1.26 9.21
CA GLU A 221 0.58 -0.33 8.44
C GLU A 221 0.65 -0.57 6.92
N ASN A 222 1.83 -0.87 6.39
CA ASN A 222 2.04 -1.18 4.97
C ASN A 222 1.58 -2.60 4.61
N SER A 223 1.64 -3.54 5.53
CA SER A 223 1.19 -4.91 5.32
C SER A 223 -0.34 -5.00 5.33
N LEU A 224 -0.99 -4.38 6.31
CA LEU A 224 -2.45 -4.41 6.45
C LEU A 224 -3.17 -3.58 5.38
N SER A 225 -2.53 -2.54 4.83
CA SER A 225 -3.12 -1.79 3.70
C SER A 225 -3.29 -2.64 2.44
N LYS A 226 -2.52 -3.71 2.27
CA LYS A 226 -2.68 -4.67 1.15
C LYS A 226 -4.02 -5.40 1.19
N HIS A 227 -4.62 -5.49 2.38
CA HIS A 227 -5.89 -6.17 2.63
C HIS A 227 -7.03 -5.19 2.91
N ALA A 228 -6.77 -3.89 2.83
CA ALA A 228 -7.75 -2.87 3.11
C ALA A 228 -8.86 -2.84 2.05
N ASN A 229 -10.08 -2.55 2.50
CA ASN A 229 -11.18 -2.13 1.67
C ASN A 229 -11.19 -0.61 1.60
N LYS A 230 -10.49 -0.04 0.61
CA LYS A 230 -10.43 1.39 0.27
C LYS A 230 -9.70 2.29 1.28
N VAL A 231 -9.76 1.95 2.56
CA VAL A 231 -9.18 2.73 3.65
C VAL A 231 -8.60 1.80 4.69
N VAL A 232 -7.48 2.15 5.30
CA VAL A 232 -6.92 1.48 6.48
C VAL A 232 -6.88 2.46 7.63
N PHE A 233 -7.32 2.01 8.81
CA PHE A 233 -7.31 2.80 10.03
C PHE A 233 -6.17 2.37 10.92
N CYS A 234 -5.34 3.30 11.36
CA CYS A 234 -4.20 3.02 12.22
C CYS A 234 -4.46 3.57 13.62
N ASP A 235 -4.45 2.68 14.61
CA ASP A 235 -4.41 3.05 16.02
C ASP A 235 -3.00 3.55 16.32
N THR A 236 -2.83 4.87 16.32
CA THR A 236 -1.53 5.56 16.32
C THR A 236 -0.68 5.27 15.07
N ASN A 237 0.50 5.89 14.99
CA ASN A 237 1.51 5.59 13.99
C ASN A 237 2.91 6.05 14.48
N ALA A 238 3.92 5.93 13.62
CA ALA A 238 5.28 6.41 13.90
C ALA A 238 5.39 7.91 14.26
N PHE A 239 4.43 8.75 13.85
CA PHE A 239 4.36 10.15 14.30
C PHE A 239 3.95 10.24 15.78
N ALA A 240 2.99 9.44 16.23
CA ALA A 240 2.66 9.38 17.66
C ALA A 240 3.84 8.84 18.50
N THR A 241 4.58 7.86 17.97
CA THR A 241 5.79 7.35 18.62
C THR A 241 6.85 8.44 18.83
N GLU A 242 6.97 9.41 17.91
CA GLU A 242 7.88 10.56 18.07
C GLU A 242 7.50 11.44 19.27
N ILE A 243 6.20 11.69 19.47
CA ILE A 243 5.71 12.53 20.57
C ILE A 243 5.77 11.75 21.90
N TRP A 244 5.49 10.45 21.89
CA TRP A 244 5.69 9.61 23.08
C TRP A 244 7.17 9.50 23.46
N HIS A 245 8.07 9.43 22.48
CA HIS A 245 9.52 9.46 22.72
C HIS A 245 9.93 10.74 23.46
N GLU A 246 9.45 11.90 23.01
CA GLU A 246 9.67 13.19 23.68
C GLU A 246 9.21 13.16 25.13
N ARG A 247 8.01 12.62 25.40
CA ARG A 247 7.47 12.51 26.77
C ARG A 247 8.34 11.63 27.67
N TYR A 248 8.67 10.42 27.21
CA TYR A 248 9.33 9.42 28.07
C TYR A 248 10.85 9.61 28.19
N VAL A 249 11.49 10.23 27.20
CA VAL A 249 12.95 10.40 27.15
C VAL A 249 13.36 11.86 27.35
N GLY A 250 12.44 12.82 27.21
CA GLY A 250 12.64 14.23 27.52
C GLY A 250 13.15 15.09 26.38
N PHE A 251 13.31 14.54 25.17
CA PHE A 251 13.74 15.29 23.98
C PHE A 251 13.26 14.63 22.68
N MET A 252 13.22 15.41 21.59
CA MET A 252 12.87 14.91 20.25
C MET A 252 14.06 14.22 19.57
N SER A 253 13.90 12.98 19.11
CA SER A 253 14.94 12.24 18.40
C SER A 253 14.86 12.35 16.87
N ASN A 254 15.95 12.81 16.25
CA ASN A 254 16.10 12.78 14.79
C ASN A 254 16.03 11.36 14.21
N ALA A 255 16.42 10.34 14.96
CA ALA A 255 16.35 8.95 14.49
C ALA A 255 14.89 8.47 14.37
N VAL A 256 14.05 8.76 15.37
CA VAL A 256 12.62 8.43 15.33
C VAL A 256 11.91 9.25 14.26
N LYS A 257 12.24 10.55 14.15
CA LYS A 257 11.71 11.44 13.12
C LYS A 257 11.98 10.96 11.69
N LYS A 258 13.18 10.44 11.42
CA LYS A 258 13.50 9.84 10.10
C LYS A 258 12.61 8.65 9.74
N VAL A 259 12.11 7.92 10.74
CA VAL A 259 11.17 6.80 10.54
C VAL A 259 9.76 7.33 10.32
N SER A 260 9.31 8.29 11.14
CA SER A 260 7.97 8.88 11.05
C SER A 260 7.72 9.58 9.72
N GLN A 261 8.73 10.25 9.17
CA GLN A 261 8.64 10.94 7.87
C GLN A 261 8.40 10.02 6.67
N LYS A 262 8.60 8.71 6.82
CA LYS A 262 8.33 7.72 5.78
C LYS A 262 6.88 7.20 5.83
N ALA A 263 6.12 7.53 6.88
CA ALA A 263 4.75 7.08 7.03
C ALA A 263 3.86 7.78 6.00
N LEU A 264 2.96 7.01 5.37
CA LEU A 264 2.02 7.49 4.38
C LEU A 264 0.69 7.81 5.05
N VAL A 265 0.29 9.07 5.16
CA VAL A 265 -0.94 9.45 5.88
C VAL A 265 -1.74 10.45 5.06
N ASP A 266 -3.04 10.19 4.90
CA ASP A 266 -3.98 11.09 4.24
C ASP A 266 -4.72 12.01 5.22
N LEU A 267 -4.98 11.53 6.45
CA LEU A 267 -5.69 12.29 7.48
C LEU A 267 -5.32 11.78 8.88
N TYR A 268 -5.15 12.71 9.81
CA TYR A 268 -5.12 12.42 11.24
C TYR A 268 -6.48 12.69 11.90
N ILE A 269 -6.88 11.84 12.82
CA ILE A 269 -8.01 12.05 13.71
C ILE A 269 -7.47 12.13 15.13
N VAL A 270 -7.60 13.30 15.76
CA VAL A 270 -7.16 13.52 17.13
C VAL A 270 -8.35 13.32 18.07
N THR A 271 -8.24 12.36 18.98
CA THR A 271 -9.26 12.16 20.00
C THR A 271 -9.07 13.14 21.17
N ASP A 272 -10.16 13.82 21.53
CA ASP A 272 -10.15 14.78 22.65
C ASP A 272 -10.12 14.07 24.01
N THR A 273 -9.77 14.81 25.07
CA THR A 273 -9.61 14.33 26.46
C THR A 273 -10.89 14.40 27.30
N ASP A 274 -12.00 14.78 26.67
CA ASP A 274 -13.31 15.06 27.27
C ASP A 274 -14.11 13.81 27.72
N ILE A 275 -13.46 12.64 27.73
CA ILE A 275 -14.02 11.40 28.28
C ILE A 275 -13.29 10.99 29.57
N PRO A 276 -13.94 10.24 30.48
CA PRO A 276 -13.32 9.76 31.71
C PRO A 276 -12.04 8.96 31.45
N PHE A 277 -11.04 9.16 32.29
CA PHE A 277 -9.85 8.33 32.29
C PHE A 277 -10.18 6.95 32.86
N VAL A 278 -9.83 5.91 32.14
CA VAL A 278 -9.96 4.52 32.58
C VAL A 278 -8.55 4.02 32.87
N GLN A 279 -8.29 3.61 34.11
CA GLN A 279 -7.03 2.96 34.49
C GLN A 279 -7.13 1.46 34.17
N ASP A 280 -6.18 0.92 33.41
CA ASP A 280 -6.11 -0.52 33.09
C ASP A 280 -4.97 -1.26 33.80
N GLY A 281 -4.31 -0.58 34.74
CA GLY A 281 -3.18 -1.08 35.52
C GLY A 281 -1.81 -0.66 34.98
N THR A 282 -1.76 -0.08 33.77
CA THR A 282 -0.48 0.29 33.12
C THR A 282 -0.37 1.76 32.71
N ARG A 283 -1.41 2.58 32.97
CA ARG A 283 -1.44 3.98 32.53
C ARG A 283 -0.96 4.91 33.65
N ASP A 284 -0.17 5.91 33.31
CA ASP A 284 0.37 6.88 34.28
C ASP A 284 0.06 8.35 33.90
N GLY A 285 -0.63 8.57 32.77
CA GLY A 285 -0.73 9.88 32.12
C GLY A 285 -2.00 10.69 32.37
N GLN A 286 -2.85 10.36 33.36
CA GLN A 286 -4.14 11.06 33.55
C GLN A 286 -4.00 12.59 33.62
N HIS A 287 -3.00 13.09 34.34
CA HIS A 287 -2.71 14.51 34.52
C HIS A 287 -2.03 15.14 33.29
N GLN A 288 -1.44 14.33 32.39
CA GLN A 288 -0.72 14.79 31.21
C GLN A 288 -1.58 14.77 29.94
N ARG A 289 -2.83 14.29 29.99
CA ARG A 289 -3.66 14.13 28.80
C ARG A 289 -3.82 15.41 27.99
N GLN A 290 -4.09 16.53 28.66
CA GLN A 290 -4.23 17.82 27.98
C GLN A 290 -2.91 18.29 27.37
N HIS A 291 -1.80 18.08 28.07
CA HIS A 291 -0.47 18.40 27.55
C HIS A 291 -0.17 17.60 26.28
N MET A 292 -0.36 16.27 26.33
CA MET A 292 -0.18 15.39 25.18
C MET A 292 -1.09 15.77 24.00
N HIS A 293 -2.36 16.05 24.27
CA HIS A 293 -3.31 16.54 23.26
C HIS A 293 -2.77 17.81 22.58
N ASN A 294 -2.37 18.81 23.37
CA ASN A 294 -1.83 20.06 22.83
C ASN A 294 -0.56 19.81 22.01
N ARG A 295 0.35 18.94 22.47
CA ARG A 295 1.58 18.58 21.73
C ARG A 295 1.27 17.92 20.38
N PHE A 296 0.27 17.03 20.30
CA PHE A 296 -0.19 16.48 19.02
C PHE A 296 -0.68 17.58 18.07
N ILE A 297 -1.53 18.48 18.54
CA ILE A 297 -2.08 19.59 17.74
C ILE A 297 -0.97 20.53 17.26
N GLU A 298 -0.03 20.86 18.14
CA GLU A 298 1.09 21.76 17.84
C GLU A 298 2.00 21.19 16.75
N GLU A 299 2.36 19.90 16.84
CA GLU A 299 3.19 19.26 15.82
C GLU A 299 2.43 19.01 14.50
N LEU A 300 1.13 18.72 14.54
CA LEU A 300 0.29 18.62 13.34
C LEU A 300 0.21 19.98 12.61
N ASN A 301 -0.03 21.08 13.33
CA ASN A 301 -0.06 22.43 12.80
C ASN A 301 1.29 22.84 12.20
N LYS A 302 2.38 22.62 12.95
CA LYS A 302 3.76 22.92 12.53
C LYS A 302 4.15 22.21 11.23
N ARG A 303 3.71 20.96 11.07
CA ARG A 303 3.96 20.14 9.86
C ARG A 303 2.91 20.34 8.77
N LYS A 304 1.88 21.15 9.01
CA LYS A 304 0.73 21.37 8.11
C LYS A 304 0.06 20.06 7.68
N LEU A 305 -0.04 19.11 8.61
CA LEU A 305 -0.67 17.82 8.36
C LEU A 305 -2.19 17.95 8.49
N PRO A 306 -2.99 17.36 7.60
CA PRO A 306 -4.44 17.43 7.68
C PRO A 306 -4.95 16.65 8.89
N TYR A 307 -5.78 17.27 9.73
CA TYR A 307 -6.39 16.61 10.87
C TYR A 307 -7.79 17.15 11.21
N ILE A 308 -8.50 16.37 12.03
CA ILE A 308 -9.72 16.79 12.73
C ILE A 308 -9.62 16.38 14.19
N VAL A 309 -10.15 17.21 15.09
CA VAL A 309 -10.37 16.84 16.48
C VAL A 309 -11.78 16.29 16.62
N VAL A 310 -11.91 15.14 17.28
CA VAL A 310 -13.21 14.53 17.58
C VAL A 310 -13.45 14.46 19.08
N SER A 311 -14.62 14.92 19.49
CA SER A 311 -15.02 15.03 20.90
C SER A 311 -16.41 14.46 21.15
N GLY A 312 -16.76 14.34 22.42
CA GLY A 312 -18.03 13.87 22.93
C GLY A 312 -18.12 12.33 23.03
N PRO A 313 -19.33 11.79 23.23
CA PRO A 313 -19.56 10.36 23.33
C PRO A 313 -19.11 9.58 22.09
N ARG A 314 -18.83 8.29 22.26
CA ARG A 314 -18.35 7.35 21.22
C ARG A 314 -19.07 7.49 19.87
N LYS A 315 -20.41 7.56 19.86
CA LYS A 315 -21.22 7.71 18.64
C LYS A 315 -20.96 9.04 17.92
N ASN A 316 -20.78 10.13 18.66
CA ASN A 316 -20.54 11.46 18.10
C ASN A 316 -19.16 11.54 17.45
N ARG A 317 -18.13 10.97 18.09
CA ARG A 317 -16.77 10.89 17.55
C ARG A 317 -16.73 10.12 16.24
N LEU A 318 -17.43 8.99 16.18
CA LEU A 318 -17.57 8.21 14.95
C LEU A 318 -18.20 9.04 13.82
N LYS A 319 -19.30 9.75 14.11
CA LYS A 319 -19.99 10.60 13.12
C LYS A 319 -19.09 11.74 12.61
N GLN A 320 -18.36 12.41 13.50
CA GLN A 320 -17.41 13.48 13.13
C GLN A 320 -16.25 12.97 12.27
N ALA A 321 -15.68 11.81 12.63
CA ALA A 321 -14.64 11.17 11.82
C ALA A 321 -15.15 10.86 10.40
N MET A 322 -16.34 10.26 10.30
CA MET A 322 -16.93 9.88 9.02
C MET A 322 -17.19 11.08 8.09
N SER A 323 -17.56 12.25 8.64
CA SER A 323 -17.83 13.43 7.80
C SER A 323 -16.63 13.94 7.00
N LEU A 324 -15.39 13.59 7.39
CA LEU A 324 -14.21 13.86 6.58
C LEU A 324 -13.72 12.66 5.76
N ILE A 325 -13.91 11.44 6.26
CA ILE A 325 -13.48 10.23 5.55
C ILE A 325 -14.32 10.00 4.28
N ASP A 326 -15.64 10.17 4.36
CA ASP A 326 -16.53 9.88 3.22
C ASP A 326 -16.21 10.72 1.96
N PRO A 327 -15.95 12.05 2.06
CA PRO A 327 -15.45 12.83 0.93
C PRO A 327 -14.09 12.36 0.40
N LEU A 328 -13.15 11.98 1.27
CA LEU A 328 -11.81 11.51 0.88
C LEU A 328 -11.88 10.20 0.06
N LEU A 329 -12.86 9.34 0.34
CA LEU A 329 -13.07 8.09 -0.39
C LEU A 329 -13.89 8.26 -1.68
N SER A 330 -14.46 9.45 -1.90
CA SER A 330 -15.28 9.75 -3.08
C SER A 330 -14.49 10.44 -4.20
N SER A 331 -13.27 10.93 -3.92
CA SER A 331 -12.46 11.76 -4.84
C SER A 331 -11.35 11.01 -5.59
N TRP A 332 -11.42 9.68 -5.68
CA TRP A 332 -10.37 8.88 -6.30
C TRP A 332 -10.20 9.15 -7.81
N LYS A 333 -8.96 9.42 -8.21
CA LYS A 333 -8.50 9.43 -9.60
C LYS A 333 -7.29 8.50 -9.71
N VAL A 334 -7.17 7.78 -10.83
CA VAL A 334 -6.10 6.79 -11.11
C VAL A 334 -5.17 7.28 -12.21
#